data_AF-A0A0B1SC47-F1
#
_entry.id   AF-A0A0B1SC47-F1
#
_cell.length_a   1.000
_cell.length_b   1.000
_cell.length_c   1.000
_cell.angle_alpha   90.00
_cell.angle_beta   90.00
_cell.angle_gamma   90.00
#
_symmetry.space_group_name_H-M   'P 1'
#
loop_
_entity.id
_entity.type
_entity.pdbx_description
1 polymer ?
#
loop_
_entity_poly.entity_id
_entity_poly.type
_entity_poly.pdbx_seq_one_letter_code
_entity_poly.pdbx_strand_id
1 'polypeptide(L)'
;LFQLGVKLRPPLKDDEKLIRVLQFDLDEPNRENWRVLFDCIASKDTFVGELMAQCIHLYAEIYGQRLSPMQVRLREMPAVSRPVKAVLNPRDTLDRRGSQWSNNVYFQIITDERLIGKPGVPILVRRFRPSTVEVSGIHEALVDPNAPNQMESFAQSVSALSGIPAERLAFTE
;
A
#
# COMPACT_ATOMS: atom_id res chain seq x y z
N LEU A 1 15.62 31.15 29.94
CA LEU A 1 16.44 30.92 28.73
C LEU A 1 15.99 29.60 28.12
N PHE A 2 15.25 29.63 27.01
CA PHE A 2 14.88 28.42 26.27
C PHE A 2 16.07 27.99 25.41
N GLN A 3 16.68 26.85 25.73
CA GLN A 3 17.69 26.23 24.88
C GLN A 3 16.98 25.35 23.85
N LEU A 4 17.08 25.72 22.57
CA LEU A 4 16.65 24.91 21.45
C LEU A 4 17.78 23.93 21.10
N GLY A 5 17.67 22.68 21.50
CA GLY A 5 18.61 21.62 21.11
C GLY A 5 18.21 21.03 19.77
N VAL A 6 18.94 21.36 18.70
CA VAL A 6 18.74 20.73 17.38
C VAL A 6 19.68 19.54 17.27
N LYS A 7 19.13 18.32 17.34
CA LYS A 7 19.88 17.08 17.06
C LYS A 7 19.83 16.81 15.55
N LEU A 8 20.93 17.10 14.88
CA LEU A 8 21.08 16.79 13.45
C LEU A 8 21.39 15.30 13.28
N ARG A 9 20.79 14.69 12.25
CA ARG A 9 21.15 13.33 11.85
C ARG A 9 22.54 13.31 11.19
N PRO A 10 23.23 12.16 11.18
CA PRO A 10 24.42 11.97 10.35
C PRO A 10 24.13 12.25 8.87
N PRO A 11 25.11 12.75 8.09
CA PRO A 11 24.95 12.91 6.66
C PRO A 11 24.61 11.57 5.99
N LEU A 12 23.86 11.63 4.89
CA LEU A 12 23.63 10.46 4.03
C LEU A 12 24.94 10.02 3.39
N LYS A 13 25.07 8.73 3.14
CA LYS A 13 26.06 8.24 2.17
C LYS A 13 25.65 8.63 0.75
N ASP A 14 26.60 8.58 -0.17
CA ASP A 14 26.41 9.01 -1.56
C ASP A 14 25.30 8.23 -2.30
N ASP A 15 25.04 6.98 -1.91
CA ASP A 15 24.03 6.09 -2.50
C ASP A 15 22.67 6.12 -1.76
N GLU A 16 22.59 6.81 -0.63
CA GLU A 16 21.40 6.88 0.21
C GLU A 16 20.54 8.10 -0.12
N LYS A 17 19.22 7.94 -0.03
CA LYS A 17 18.23 9.03 -0.15
C LYS A 17 17.19 8.93 0.94
N LEU A 18 16.53 10.05 1.22
CA LEU A 18 15.31 10.09 2.03
C LEU A 18 14.11 9.74 1.15
N ILE A 19 13.37 8.71 1.56
CA ILE A 19 12.11 8.30 0.97
C ILE A 19 11.00 8.71 1.91
N ARG A 20 10.10 9.56 1.43
CA ARG A 20 8.94 9.97 2.19
C ARG A 20 7.90 8.86 2.26
N VAL A 21 7.43 8.58 3.46
CA VAL A 21 6.40 7.57 3.72
C VAL A 21 5.09 8.29 4.04
N LEU A 22 4.07 8.07 3.20
CA LEU A 22 2.74 8.64 3.37
C LEU A 22 1.75 7.57 3.80
N GLN A 23 0.75 7.94 4.59
CA GLN A 23 -0.36 7.06 4.90
C GLN A 23 -1.16 6.78 3.63
N PHE A 24 -1.38 5.50 3.34
CA PHE A 24 -2.33 5.09 2.29
C PHE A 24 -3.72 5.04 2.91
N ASP A 25 -4.62 5.89 2.43
CA ASP A 25 -5.97 6.03 2.96
C ASP A 25 -7.00 5.85 1.84
N LEU A 26 -7.86 4.83 1.99
CA LEU A 26 -8.91 4.52 1.01
C LEU A 26 -10.16 5.40 1.20
N ASP A 27 -10.32 6.00 2.38
CA ASP A 27 -11.47 6.82 2.74
C ASP A 27 -11.25 8.30 2.40
N GLU A 28 -9.99 8.72 2.23
CA GLU A 28 -9.61 10.05 1.75
C GLU A 28 -9.33 10.04 0.23
N PRO A 29 -10.28 10.47 -0.62
CA PRO A 29 -10.10 10.48 -2.08
C PRO A 29 -9.07 11.51 -2.55
N ASN A 30 -8.85 12.60 -1.80
CA ASN A 30 -7.88 13.62 -2.15
C ASN A 30 -6.50 13.25 -1.60
N ARG A 31 -5.61 12.81 -2.49
CA ARG A 31 -4.24 12.39 -2.14
C ARG A 31 -3.38 13.51 -1.56
N GLU A 32 -3.70 14.77 -1.84
CA GLU A 32 -2.98 15.91 -1.25
C GLU A 32 -3.22 16.02 0.25
N ASN A 33 -4.34 15.49 0.74
CA ASN A 33 -4.66 15.42 2.16
C ASN A 33 -3.99 14.23 2.85
N TRP A 34 -3.36 13.32 2.11
CA TRP A 34 -2.75 12.14 2.71
C TRP A 34 -1.60 12.53 3.63
N ARG A 35 -1.65 11.98 4.84
CA ARG A 35 -0.71 12.32 5.89
C ARG A 35 0.70 11.85 5.56
N VAL A 36 1.67 12.76 5.63
CA VAL A 36 3.09 12.37 5.71
C VAL A 36 3.34 11.79 7.09
N LEU A 37 3.80 10.53 7.15
CA LEU A 37 4.04 9.84 8.42
C LEU A 37 5.44 10.12 8.94
N PHE A 38 6.46 9.88 8.12
CA PHE A 38 7.89 10.06 8.41
C PHE A 38 8.71 9.86 7.13
N ASP A 39 10.02 10.10 7.21
CA ASP A 39 10.98 9.81 6.15
C ASP A 39 11.87 8.62 6.55
N CYS A 40 12.15 7.73 5.61
CA CYS A 40 13.08 6.62 5.77
C CYS A 40 14.34 6.84 4.93
N ILE A 41 15.51 6.47 5.46
CA ILE A 41 16.76 6.44 4.70
C ILE A 41 16.85 5.10 3.98
N ALA A 42 17.09 5.10 2.68
CA ALA A 42 17.29 3.89 1.90
C ALA A 42 18.22 4.13 0.70
N SER A 43 18.82 3.08 0.17
CA SER A 43 19.54 3.08 -1.10
C SER A 43 18.81 2.22 -2.13
N LYS A 44 19.32 2.15 -3.37
CA LYS A 44 18.78 1.27 -4.42
C LYS A 44 18.76 -0.21 -4.02
N ASP A 45 19.74 -0.62 -3.22
CA ASP A 45 19.93 -2.01 -2.82
C ASP A 45 19.12 -2.41 -1.58
N THR A 46 18.51 -1.45 -0.89
CA THR A 46 17.61 -1.72 0.25
C THR A 46 16.45 -2.60 -0.19
N PHE A 47 16.20 -3.69 0.54
CA PHE A 47 15.05 -4.53 0.30
C PHE A 47 13.77 -3.84 0.76
N VAL A 48 12.68 -4.00 0.00
CA VAL A 48 11.35 -3.50 0.40
C VAL A 48 10.94 -4.04 1.77
N GLY A 49 11.28 -5.31 2.08
CA GLY A 49 11.02 -5.90 3.40
C GLY A 49 11.74 -5.20 4.55
N GLU A 50 12.98 -4.74 4.32
CA GLU A 50 13.76 -3.98 5.31
C GLU A 50 13.14 -2.58 5.51
N LEU A 51 12.80 -1.90 4.42
CA LEU A 51 12.08 -0.62 4.47
C LEU A 51 10.76 -0.76 5.22
N MET A 52 10.00 -1.84 4.98
CA MET A 52 8.73 -2.11 5.67
C MET A 52 8.94 -2.30 7.18
N ALA A 53 9.97 -3.06 7.58
CA ALA A 53 10.30 -3.25 8.99
C ALA A 53 10.69 -1.92 9.67
N GLN A 54 11.47 -1.08 8.97
CA GLN A 54 11.80 0.27 9.44
C GLN A 54 10.55 1.14 9.61
N CYS A 55 9.63 1.13 8.64
CA CYS A 55 8.37 1.86 8.74
C CYS A 55 7.52 1.40 9.92
N ILE A 56 7.42 0.08 10.16
CA ILE A 56 6.69 -0.48 11.31
C ILE A 56 7.32 0.00 12.63
N HIS A 57 8.65 -0.02 12.72
CA HIS A 57 9.36 0.44 13.90
C HIS A 57 9.13 1.93 14.17
N LEU A 58 9.31 2.78 13.17
CA LEU A 58 9.08 4.22 13.28
C LEU A 58 7.63 4.55 13.61
N TYR A 59 6.67 3.82 13.02
CA TYR A 59 5.26 4.00 13.32
C TYR A 59 4.96 3.71 14.80
N ALA A 60 5.54 2.64 15.36
CA ALA A 60 5.41 2.33 16.78
C ALA A 60 6.09 3.36 17.69
N GLU A 61 7.24 3.90 17.30
CA GLU A 61 7.97 4.92 18.05
C GLU A 61 7.19 6.26 18.09
N ILE A 62 6.69 6.71 16.94
CA ILE A 62 6.05 8.02 16.78
C ILE A 62 4.60 8.01 17.27
N TYR A 63 3.86 6.93 16.98
CA TYR A 63 2.42 6.85 17.23
C TYR A 63 2.05 5.91 18.40
N GLY A 64 3.01 5.20 18.99
CA GLY A 64 2.76 4.29 20.11
C GLY A 64 1.98 3.02 19.74
N GLN A 65 1.71 2.79 18.45
CA GLN A 65 0.93 1.65 17.97
C GLN A 65 1.84 0.60 17.33
N ARG A 66 1.83 -0.61 17.90
CA ARG A 66 2.56 -1.75 17.34
C ARG A 66 1.75 -2.43 16.25
N LEU A 67 2.33 -2.53 15.07
CA LEU A 67 1.75 -3.22 13.92
C LEU A 67 2.51 -4.52 13.65
N SER A 68 1.78 -5.58 13.32
CA SER A 68 2.38 -6.81 12.79
C SER A 68 2.79 -6.61 11.32
N PRO A 69 3.87 -7.25 10.82
CA PRO A 69 4.19 -7.27 9.39
C PRO A 69 3.04 -7.75 8.49
N MET A 70 2.13 -8.59 9.01
CA MET A 70 0.96 -9.07 8.26
C MET A 70 -0.15 -8.01 8.10
N GLN A 71 -0.08 -6.93 8.88
CA GLN A 71 -1.05 -5.81 8.85
C GLN A 71 -0.55 -4.64 7.99
N VAL A 72 0.59 -4.78 7.33
CA VAL A 72 1.23 -3.67 6.61
C VAL A 72 1.52 -4.07 5.17
N ARG A 73 1.25 -3.14 4.25
CA ARG A 73 1.73 -3.21 2.87
C ARG A 73 2.37 -1.87 2.49
N LEU A 74 3.47 -1.95 1.77
CA LEU A 74 4.02 -0.80 1.08
C LEU A 74 3.47 -0.76 -0.35
N ARG A 75 2.99 0.40 -0.77
CA ARG A 75 2.35 0.62 -2.07
C ARG A 75 3.13 1.65 -2.87
N GLU A 76 3.07 1.50 -4.18
CA GLU A 76 3.37 2.57 -5.12
C GLU A 76 2.08 3.13 -5.65
N MET A 77 2.07 4.45 -5.90
CA MET A 77 1.00 5.03 -6.66
C MET A 77 1.34 4.97 -8.14
N PRO A 78 0.51 4.31 -8.97
CA PRO A 78 0.71 4.32 -10.40
C PRO A 78 0.62 5.76 -10.90
N ALA A 79 1.67 6.20 -11.59
CA ALA A 79 1.56 7.39 -12.42
C ALA A 79 0.61 7.08 -13.58
N VAL A 80 -0.11 8.09 -14.07
CA VAL A 80 -1.06 7.97 -15.21
C VAL A 80 -0.43 7.27 -16.42
N SER A 81 0.89 7.31 -16.55
CA SER A 81 1.66 6.73 -17.64
C SER A 81 2.05 5.26 -17.49
N ARG A 82 1.89 4.59 -16.33
CA ARG A 82 2.26 3.18 -16.17
C ARG A 82 1.36 2.42 -15.17
N PRO A 83 0.87 1.21 -15.53
CA PRO A 83 0.32 0.28 -14.56
C PRO A 83 1.45 -0.27 -13.69
N VAL A 84 1.74 0.40 -12.59
CA VAL A 84 2.68 -0.07 -11.58
C VAL A 84 1.96 -1.08 -10.68
N LYS A 85 2.65 -2.14 -10.24
CA LYS A 85 2.12 -3.01 -9.19
C LYS A 85 1.79 -2.15 -7.98
N ALA A 86 0.51 -2.06 -7.64
CA ALA A 86 0.04 -1.19 -6.57
C ALA A 86 0.58 -1.57 -5.18
N VAL A 87 1.24 -2.73 -5.05
CA VAL A 87 1.89 -3.23 -3.83
C VAL A 87 3.32 -3.66 -4.15
N LEU A 88 4.26 -3.16 -3.36
CA LEU A 88 5.67 -3.51 -3.43
C LEU A 88 5.91 -4.90 -2.85
N ASN A 89 6.70 -5.72 -3.54
CA ASN A 89 7.06 -7.06 -3.08
C ASN A 89 8.22 -6.98 -2.06
N PRO A 90 8.07 -7.51 -0.84
CA PRO A 90 9.12 -7.45 0.19
C PRO A 90 10.46 -8.10 -0.22
N ARG A 91 10.44 -9.03 -1.19
CA ARG A 91 11.64 -9.72 -1.69
C ARG A 91 12.42 -8.93 -2.74
N ASP A 92 11.89 -7.80 -3.18
CA ASP A 92 12.50 -6.97 -4.21
C ASP A 92 13.34 -5.87 -3.55
N THR A 93 14.39 -5.42 -4.25
CA THR A 93 15.10 -4.19 -3.89
C THR A 93 14.39 -2.97 -4.47
N LEU A 94 14.65 -1.80 -3.91
CA LEU A 94 14.07 -0.55 -4.39
C LEU A 94 14.50 -0.21 -5.83
N ASP A 95 15.62 -0.74 -6.31
CA ASP A 95 16.06 -0.57 -7.70
C ASP A 95 15.03 -1.07 -8.74
N ARG A 96 14.17 -2.03 -8.38
CA ARG A 96 13.08 -2.50 -9.28
C ARG A 96 12.06 -1.42 -9.64
N ARG A 97 12.03 -0.33 -8.89
CA ARG A 97 11.23 0.87 -9.15
C ARG A 97 11.88 1.78 -10.21
N GLY A 98 13.07 1.42 -10.69
CA GLY A 98 13.81 2.09 -11.77
C GLY A 98 14.25 3.51 -11.39
N SER A 99 14.04 4.47 -12.30
CA SER A 99 14.41 5.88 -12.06
C SER A 99 13.65 6.53 -10.90
N GLN A 100 12.52 5.94 -10.48
CA GLN A 100 11.66 6.45 -9.42
C GLN A 100 11.89 5.73 -8.07
N TRP A 101 13.02 5.02 -7.90
CA TRP A 101 13.30 4.23 -6.70
C TRP A 101 13.26 5.00 -5.38
N SER A 102 13.52 6.30 -5.41
CA SER A 102 13.51 7.17 -4.24
C SER A 102 12.22 7.95 -4.08
N ASN A 103 11.22 7.72 -4.93
CA ASN A 103 9.92 8.38 -4.78
C ASN A 103 9.20 7.91 -3.53
N ASN A 104 8.22 8.71 -3.13
CA ASN A 104 7.30 8.42 -2.05
C ASN A 104 6.81 6.96 -2.07
N VAL A 105 6.70 6.40 -0.88
CA VAL A 105 6.10 5.09 -0.64
C VAL A 105 4.87 5.27 0.23
N TYR A 106 3.85 4.47 -0.03
CA TYR A 106 2.56 4.59 0.63
C TYR A 106 2.38 3.43 1.60
N PHE A 107 2.26 3.75 2.88
CA PHE A 107 2.15 2.83 3.99
C PHE A 107 0.68 2.54 4.27
N GLN A 108 0.24 1.35 3.86
CA GLN A 108 -1.11 0.88 4.13
C GLN A 108 -1.14 0.06 5.41
N ILE A 109 -2.02 0.45 6.33
CA ILE A 109 -2.39 -0.35 7.49
C ILE A 109 -3.67 -1.12 7.14
N ILE A 110 -3.60 -2.44 7.23
CA ILE A 110 -4.73 -3.34 6.96
C ILE A 110 -5.49 -3.54 8.27
N THR A 111 -6.71 -3.03 8.31
CA THR A 111 -7.63 -3.17 9.45
C THR A 111 -8.66 -4.27 9.23
N ASP A 112 -8.92 -4.67 7.99
CA ASP A 112 -9.85 -5.75 7.65
C ASP A 112 -9.21 -7.12 7.93
N GLU A 113 -9.73 -7.83 8.95
CA GLU A 113 -9.28 -9.16 9.37
C GLU A 113 -9.36 -10.21 8.26
N ARG A 114 -10.24 -10.01 7.27
CA ARG A 114 -10.35 -10.90 6.11
C ARG A 114 -9.13 -10.81 5.20
N LEU A 115 -8.32 -9.76 5.33
CA LEU A 115 -7.16 -9.48 4.48
C LEU A 115 -5.83 -9.69 5.19
N ILE A 116 -5.79 -9.57 6.52
CA ILE A 116 -4.55 -9.68 7.31
C ILE A 116 -3.91 -11.06 7.10
N GLY A 117 -2.66 -11.06 6.64
CA GLY A 117 -1.89 -12.28 6.40
C GLY A 117 -2.42 -13.19 5.28
N LYS A 118 -3.49 -12.81 4.57
CA LYS A 118 -4.01 -13.60 3.46
C LYS A 118 -3.15 -13.40 2.21
N PRO A 119 -2.83 -14.49 1.49
CA PRO A 119 -2.11 -14.39 0.22
C PRO A 119 -3.00 -13.78 -0.85
N GLY A 120 -2.37 -13.21 -1.88
CA GLY A 120 -3.05 -12.67 -3.06
C GLY A 120 -2.58 -11.27 -3.43
N VAL A 121 -2.93 -10.86 -4.65
CA VAL A 121 -2.72 -9.51 -5.16
C VAL A 121 -3.99 -8.70 -4.83
N PRO A 122 -3.89 -7.63 -4.01
CA PRO A 122 -5.05 -6.81 -3.70
C PRO A 122 -5.40 -5.89 -4.87
N ILE A 123 -6.65 -6.01 -5.33
CA ILE A 123 -7.26 -5.15 -6.34
C ILE A 123 -8.26 -4.23 -5.64
N LEU A 124 -8.19 -2.93 -5.94
CA LEU A 124 -9.14 -1.95 -5.42
C LEU A 124 -10.42 -1.99 -6.24
N VAL A 125 -11.55 -2.21 -5.57
CA VAL A 125 -12.88 -2.29 -6.17
C VAL A 125 -13.82 -1.32 -5.48
N ARG A 126 -14.80 -0.78 -6.20
CA ARG A 126 -15.90 -0.02 -5.60
C ARG A 126 -17.19 -0.36 -6.34
N ARG A 127 -18.31 -0.29 -5.63
CA ARG A 127 -19.63 -0.53 -6.22
C ARG A 127 -20.19 0.78 -6.73
N PHE A 128 -20.64 0.77 -7.97
CA PHE A 128 -21.51 1.80 -8.52
C PHE A 128 -22.92 1.22 -8.67
N ARG A 129 -23.93 1.94 -8.21
CA ARG A 129 -25.35 1.60 -8.40
C ARG A 129 -25.97 2.60 -9.39
N PRO A 130 -26.11 2.25 -10.67
CA PRO A 130 -26.59 3.19 -11.69
C PRO A 130 -27.99 3.76 -11.41
N SER A 131 -28.88 2.96 -10.82
CA SER A 131 -30.26 3.36 -10.56
C SER A 131 -30.41 4.48 -9.53
N THR A 132 -29.43 4.65 -8.63
CA THR A 132 -29.43 5.68 -7.57
C THR A 132 -28.23 6.61 -7.68
N VAL A 133 -27.34 6.38 -8.65
CA VAL A 133 -26.05 7.07 -8.81
C VAL A 133 -25.18 7.01 -7.53
N GLU A 134 -25.38 5.97 -6.72
CA GLU A 134 -24.61 5.77 -5.50
C GLU A 134 -23.27 5.11 -5.81
N VAL A 135 -22.20 5.65 -5.24
CA VAL A 135 -20.85 5.09 -5.29
C VAL A 135 -20.46 4.70 -3.87
N SER A 136 -20.11 3.43 -3.65
CA SER A 136 -19.62 2.96 -2.36
C SER A 136 -18.19 3.40 -2.10
N GLY A 137 -17.73 3.20 -0.85
CA GLY A 137 -16.31 3.21 -0.52
C GLY A 137 -15.51 2.20 -1.36
N ILE A 138 -14.19 2.39 -1.35
CA ILE A 138 -13.24 1.49 -2.01
C ILE A 138 -12.96 0.32 -1.06
N HIS A 139 -12.98 -0.89 -1.60
CA HIS A 139 -12.66 -2.13 -0.90
C HIS A 139 -11.52 -2.85 -1.62
N GLU A 140 -10.87 -3.80 -0.92
CA GLU A 140 -9.88 -4.68 -1.53
C GLU A 140 -10.45 -6.06 -1.78
N ALA A 141 -10.29 -6.54 -3.02
CA ALA A 141 -10.49 -7.92 -3.40
C ALA A 141 -9.12 -8.59 -3.60
N LEU A 142 -8.90 -9.75 -2.98
CA LEU A 142 -7.65 -10.51 -3.13
C LEU A 142 -7.79 -11.49 -4.28
N VAL A 143 -6.88 -11.40 -5.25
CA VAL A 143 -6.79 -12.35 -6.37
C VAL A 143 -5.59 -13.25 -6.15
N ASP A 144 -5.77 -14.56 -6.21
CA ASP A 144 -4.66 -15.50 -6.20
C ASP A 144 -3.94 -15.47 -7.56
N PRO A 145 -2.69 -14.98 -7.63
CA PRO A 145 -1.96 -14.92 -8.90
C PRO A 145 -1.62 -16.31 -9.46
N ASN A 146 -1.67 -17.36 -8.64
CA ASN A 146 -1.36 -18.73 -9.04
C ASN A 146 -2.60 -19.58 -9.33
N ALA A 147 -3.81 -19.00 -9.21
CA ALA A 147 -5.05 -19.72 -9.52
C ALA A 147 -5.10 -20.12 -11.01
N PRO A 148 -5.62 -21.32 -11.34
CA PRO A 148 -5.82 -21.73 -12.73
C PRO A 148 -6.67 -20.74 -13.53
N ASN A 149 -7.64 -20.11 -12.86
CA ASN A 149 -8.47 -19.05 -13.40
C ASN A 149 -8.47 -17.84 -12.46
N GLN A 150 -7.63 -16.85 -12.75
CA GLN A 150 -7.53 -15.62 -11.96
C GLN A 150 -8.82 -14.80 -11.96
N MET A 151 -9.60 -14.86 -13.05
CA MET A 151 -10.88 -14.15 -13.14
C MET A 151 -11.92 -14.77 -12.21
N GLU A 152 -11.94 -16.11 -12.11
CA GLU A 152 -12.79 -16.80 -11.15
C GLU A 152 -12.37 -16.49 -9.70
N SER A 153 -11.06 -16.48 -9.41
CA SER A 153 -10.55 -16.06 -8.10
C SER A 153 -11.01 -14.64 -7.74
N PHE A 154 -10.96 -13.72 -8.71
CA PHE A 154 -11.46 -12.36 -8.54
C PHE A 154 -12.98 -12.31 -8.31
N ALA A 155 -13.76 -13.07 -9.09
CA ALA A 155 -15.21 -13.18 -8.93
C ALA A 155 -15.61 -13.66 -7.53
N GLN A 156 -14.92 -14.68 -7.02
CA GLN A 156 -15.16 -15.19 -5.66
C GLN A 156 -14.87 -14.13 -4.59
N SER A 157 -13.78 -13.37 -4.75
CA SER A 157 -13.46 -12.29 -3.81
C SER A 157 -14.48 -11.16 -3.85
N VAL A 158 -14.92 -10.74 -5.06
CA VAL A 158 -15.98 -9.72 -5.23
C VAL A 158 -17.34 -10.21 -4.72
N SER A 159 -17.66 -11.48 -4.94
CA SER A 159 -18.86 -12.12 -4.40
C SER A 159 -18.92 -12.01 -2.87
N ALA A 160 -17.82 -12.36 -2.19
CA ALA A 160 -17.72 -12.25 -0.73
C ALA A 160 -17.87 -10.82 -0.20
N LEU A 161 -17.44 -9.81 -0.98
CA LEU A 161 -17.60 -8.39 -0.61
C LEU A 161 -19.03 -7.87 -0.85
N SER A 162 -19.66 -8.29 -1.95
CA SER A 162 -20.94 -7.73 -2.42
C SER A 162 -22.17 -8.52 -1.96
N GLY A 163 -22.00 -9.78 -1.56
CA GLY A 163 -23.08 -10.73 -1.31
C GLY A 163 -23.77 -11.23 -2.60
N ILE A 164 -23.24 -10.90 -3.78
CA ILE A 164 -23.76 -11.36 -5.07
C ILE A 164 -23.04 -12.65 -5.44
N PRO A 165 -23.77 -13.77 -5.68
CA PRO A 165 -23.15 -15.03 -6.07
C PRO A 165 -22.23 -14.87 -7.29
N ALA A 166 -21.09 -15.57 -7.28
CA ALA A 166 -20.02 -15.40 -8.28
C ALA A 166 -20.51 -15.72 -9.71
N GLU A 167 -21.42 -16.67 -9.86
CA GLU A 167 -22.05 -17.06 -11.12
C GLU A 167 -22.95 -15.96 -11.72
N ARG A 168 -23.30 -14.93 -10.93
CA ARG A 168 -24.07 -13.75 -11.37
C ARG A 168 -23.18 -12.54 -11.67
N LEU A 169 -21.87 -12.67 -11.51
CA LEU A 169 -20.92 -11.62 -11.84
C LEU A 169 -20.48 -11.79 -13.30
N ALA A 170 -20.59 -10.70 -14.06
CA ALA A 170 -20.07 -10.61 -15.42
C ALA A 170 -19.02 -9.50 -15.47
N PHE A 171 -17.87 -9.80 -16.10
CA PHE A 171 -16.82 -8.82 -16.33
C PHE A 171 -16.91 -8.36 -17.79
N THR A 172 -16.87 -7.04 -17.98
CA THR A 172 -16.88 -6.40 -19.29
C THR A 172 -15.56 -5.67 -19.49
N GLU A 173 -15.08 -5.62 -20.73
CA GLU A 173 -13.90 -4.86 -21.15
C GLU A 173 -14.17 -3.36 -21.25
#